data_AF-A0A8S3EZ40-F1
#
_entry.id   AF-A0A8S3EZ40-F1
#
_cell.length_a   1.000
_cell.length_b   1.000
_cell.length_c   1.000
_cell.angle_alpha   90.00
_cell.angle_beta   90.00
_cell.angle_gamma   90.00
#
_symmetry.space_group_name_H-M   'P 1'
#
loop_
_entity.id
_entity.type
_entity.pdbx_description
1 polymer ?
#
loop_
_entity_poly.entity_id
_entity_poly.type
_entity_poly.pdbx_seq_one_letter_code
_entity_poly.pdbx_strand_id
1 'polypeptide(L)'
;MFLATNDKIRTMLKTSLAQIEGYEELLADVVNTSVHMFENKLYLLPSEKHMLVKVIGFSLFLIDSTACNINKLDAKKKINVSRIDKIFKTVEVVPLYGDMQIAPFNYIKKSPNFDPSKWPICNDASTSSLQGNLLMQLPEIREEHERFIADLARYTNE
;
A
#
# COMPACT_ATOMS: atom_id res chain seq x y z
N MET A 1 -10.61 23.23 19.82
CA MET A 1 -9.12 23.33 19.79
C MET A 1 -8.61 22.37 18.73
N PHE A 2 -8.15 22.86 17.58
CA PHE A 2 -7.75 22.02 16.43
C PHE A 2 -6.28 21.60 16.51
N LEU A 3 -5.38 22.54 16.81
CA LEU A 3 -3.94 22.31 16.88
C LEU A 3 -3.48 21.54 18.13
N ALA A 4 -4.31 21.47 19.17
CA ALA A 4 -3.95 20.83 20.44
C ALA A 4 -4.32 19.33 20.51
N THR A 5 -4.97 18.80 19.48
CA THR A 5 -5.40 17.40 19.45
C THR A 5 -4.64 16.68 18.34
N ASN A 6 -3.82 15.72 18.73
CA ASN A 6 -3.11 14.87 17.76
C ASN A 6 -4.10 14.10 16.89
N ASP A 7 -3.71 13.85 15.64
CA ASP A 7 -4.50 13.09 14.66
C ASP A 7 -5.93 13.62 14.40
N LYS A 8 -6.20 14.88 14.73
CA LYS A 8 -7.56 15.45 14.69
C LYS A 8 -8.23 15.29 13.33
N ILE A 9 -7.51 15.56 12.24
CA ILE A 9 -8.03 15.42 10.86
C ILE A 9 -8.43 13.97 10.59
N ARG A 10 -7.56 13.00 10.93
CA ARG A 10 -7.80 11.57 10.72
C ARG A 10 -9.01 11.08 11.50
N THR A 11 -9.11 11.45 12.77
CA THR A 11 -10.23 11.05 13.64
C THR A 11 -11.54 11.68 13.17
N MET A 12 -11.54 12.96 12.80
CA MET A 12 -12.74 13.62 12.26
C MET A 12 -13.21 12.95 10.95
N LEU A 13 -12.30 12.70 10.01
CA LEU A 13 -12.64 12.02 8.76
C LEU A 13 -13.27 10.65 9.02
N LYS A 14 -12.64 9.83 9.88
CA LYS A 14 -13.14 8.49 10.21
C LYS A 14 -14.51 8.52 10.88
N THR A 15 -14.75 9.46 11.79
CA THR A 15 -16.07 9.63 12.44
C THR A 15 -17.13 10.09 11.46
N SER A 16 -16.83 11.05 10.59
CA SER A 16 -17.77 11.55 9.59
C SER A 16 -18.13 10.47 8.54
N LEU A 17 -17.17 9.67 8.10
CA LEU A 17 -17.42 8.56 7.18
C LEU A 17 -18.29 7.47 7.81
N ALA A 18 -18.07 7.15 9.08
CA ALA A 18 -18.85 6.15 9.80
C ALA A 18 -20.34 6.51 9.98
N GLN A 19 -20.74 7.77 9.73
CA GLN A 19 -22.15 8.19 9.72
C GLN A 19 -22.86 7.86 8.40
N ILE A 20 -22.11 7.56 7.34
CA ILE A 20 -22.65 7.26 6.01
C ILE A 20 -22.80 5.75 5.90
N GLU A 21 -24.00 5.27 5.59
CA GLU A 21 -24.25 3.84 5.37
C GLU A 21 -23.54 3.35 4.10
N GLY A 22 -22.82 2.24 4.19
CA GLY A 22 -22.15 1.61 3.05
C GLY A 22 -20.86 2.30 2.58
N TYR A 23 -20.32 3.26 3.33
CA TYR A 23 -19.05 3.93 2.96
C TYR A 23 -17.88 2.95 2.78
N GLU A 24 -17.92 1.83 3.52
CA GLU A 24 -16.93 0.77 3.45
C GLU A 24 -16.92 0.04 2.11
N GLU A 25 -18.06 -0.03 1.41
CA GLU A 25 -18.13 -0.67 0.09
C GLU A 25 -17.39 0.17 -0.94
N LEU A 26 -17.63 1.48 -0.95
CA LEU A 26 -16.93 2.41 -1.81
C LEU A 26 -15.41 2.39 -1.54
N LEU A 27 -15.00 2.40 -0.26
CA LEU A 27 -13.58 2.32 0.08
C LEU A 27 -12.97 0.97 -0.30
N ALA A 28 -13.73 -0.13 -0.23
CA ALA A 28 -13.28 -1.43 -0.73
C ALA A 28 -13.05 -1.40 -2.25
N ASP A 29 -13.90 -0.74 -3.02
CA ASP A 29 -13.71 -0.57 -4.47
C ASP A 29 -12.47 0.27 -4.79
N VAL A 30 -12.21 1.32 -4.01
CA VAL A 30 -10.97 2.12 -4.12
C VAL A 30 -9.73 1.26 -3.82
N VAL A 31 -9.78 0.43 -2.77
CA VAL A 31 -8.69 -0.50 -2.43
C VAL A 31 -8.47 -1.49 -3.57
N ASN A 32 -9.53 -2.14 -4.06
CA ASN A 32 -9.44 -3.12 -5.14
C ASN A 32 -8.87 -2.51 -6.43
N THR A 33 -9.30 -1.30 -6.78
CA THR A 33 -8.77 -0.57 -7.93
C THR A 33 -7.28 -0.28 -7.73
N SER A 34 -6.89 0.18 -6.54
CA SER A 34 -5.49 0.49 -6.24
C SER A 34 -4.60 -0.77 -6.28
N VAL A 35 -5.10 -1.90 -5.77
CA VAL A 35 -4.42 -3.21 -5.85
C VAL A 35 -4.30 -3.66 -7.30
N HIS A 36 -5.36 -3.53 -8.10
CA HIS A 36 -5.36 -3.87 -9.52
C HIS A 36 -4.34 -3.02 -10.30
N MET A 37 -4.33 -1.71 -10.08
CA MET A 37 -3.38 -0.80 -10.71
C MET A 37 -1.94 -1.12 -10.30
N PHE A 38 -1.70 -1.47 -9.04
CA PHE A 38 -0.37 -1.80 -8.56
C PHE A 38 0.16 -3.09 -9.21
N GLU A 39 -0.65 -4.16 -9.22
CA GLU A 39 -0.21 -5.46 -9.75
C GLU A 39 -0.03 -5.46 -11.27
N ASN A 40 -0.87 -4.72 -12.00
CA ASN A 40 -0.77 -4.60 -13.46
C ASN A 40 0.18 -3.47 -13.91
N LYS A 41 0.96 -2.90 -12.99
CA LYS A 41 1.91 -1.81 -13.25
C LYS A 41 1.25 -0.62 -13.99
N LEU A 42 0.01 -0.27 -13.63
CA LEU A 42 -0.73 0.88 -14.17
C LEU A 42 -0.30 2.18 -13.47
N TYR A 43 0.98 2.47 -13.57
CA TYR A 43 1.64 3.69 -13.08
C TYR A 43 2.93 3.87 -13.88
N LEU A 44 3.39 5.11 -14.03
CA LEU A 44 4.65 5.43 -14.70
C LEU A 44 5.68 5.94 -13.70
N LEU A 45 5.28 6.88 -12.84
CA LEU A 45 6.17 7.55 -11.91
C LEU A 45 6.25 6.81 -10.57
N PRO A 46 7.40 6.87 -9.87
CA PRO A 46 7.51 6.32 -8.51
C PRO A 46 6.49 6.93 -7.53
N SER A 47 6.17 8.21 -7.68
CA SER A 47 5.17 8.91 -6.86
C SER A 47 3.77 8.29 -7.00
N GLU A 48 3.38 7.88 -8.21
CA GLU A 48 2.11 7.23 -8.50
C GLU A 48 2.07 5.83 -7.88
N LYS A 49 3.14 5.04 -8.08
CA LYS A 49 3.31 3.73 -7.41
C LYS A 49 3.14 3.85 -5.90
N HIS A 50 3.84 4.79 -5.28
CA HIS A 50 3.78 5.02 -3.83
C HIS A 50 2.40 5.52 -3.39
N MET A 51 1.70 6.30 -4.23
CA MET A 51 0.35 6.76 -3.95
C MET A 51 -0.62 5.58 -3.79
N LEU A 52 -0.56 4.58 -4.69
CA LEU A 52 -1.41 3.39 -4.60
C LEU A 52 -1.23 2.67 -3.27
N VAL A 53 0.02 2.47 -2.81
CA VAL A 53 0.30 1.79 -1.53
C VAL A 53 -0.20 2.62 -0.34
N LYS A 54 -0.03 3.96 -0.38
CA LYS A 54 -0.57 4.87 0.65
C LYS A 54 -2.09 4.80 0.73
N VAL A 55 -2.77 4.82 -0.42
CA VAL A 55 -4.24 4.74 -0.51
C VAL A 55 -4.73 3.40 0.06
N ILE A 56 -4.10 2.28 -0.31
CA ILE A 56 -4.49 0.96 0.22
C ILE A 56 -4.41 0.95 1.75
N GLY A 57 -3.28 1.39 2.33
CA GLY A 57 -3.08 1.39 3.78
C GLY A 57 -4.06 2.31 4.52
N PHE A 58 -4.23 3.53 4.03
CA PHE A 58 -5.11 4.49 4.71
C PHE A 58 -6.59 4.14 4.56
N SER A 59 -7.04 3.67 3.40
CA SER A 59 -8.42 3.24 3.18
C SER A 59 -8.80 2.05 4.06
N LEU A 60 -7.94 1.04 4.19
CA LEU A 60 -8.17 -0.07 5.12
C LEU A 60 -8.27 0.40 6.58
N PHE A 61 -7.46 1.39 6.98
CA PHE A 61 -7.58 2.00 8.30
C PHE A 61 -8.89 2.76 8.50
N LEU A 62 -9.42 3.42 7.46
CA LEU A 62 -10.70 4.11 7.54
C LEU A 62 -11.86 3.11 7.66
N ILE A 63 -11.82 2.00 6.91
CA ILE A 63 -12.81 0.92 6.96
C ILE A 63 -12.82 0.23 8.33
N ASP A 64 -11.64 -0.16 8.84
CA ASP A 64 -11.55 -1.00 10.03
C ASP A 64 -12.00 -0.26 11.30
N SER A 65 -13.11 -0.69 11.87
CA SER A 65 -13.76 -0.06 13.01
C SER A 65 -14.42 -1.12 13.90
N THR A 66 -15.09 -0.71 14.97
CA THR A 66 -15.90 -1.63 15.78
C THR A 66 -17.11 -2.17 15.02
N ALA A 67 -17.64 -1.40 14.05
CA ALA A 67 -18.80 -1.78 13.25
C ALA A 67 -18.43 -2.59 12.00
N CYS A 68 -17.32 -2.25 11.35
CA CYS A 68 -16.85 -2.92 10.13
C CYS A 68 -15.47 -3.53 10.34
N ASN A 69 -15.30 -4.79 9.91
CA ASN A 69 -14.08 -5.56 10.11
C ASN A 69 -13.52 -6.00 8.76
N ILE A 70 -12.27 -5.62 8.48
CA ILE A 70 -11.59 -5.93 7.21
C ILE A 70 -11.46 -7.44 6.96
N ASN A 71 -11.26 -8.25 8.00
CA ASN A 71 -11.16 -9.71 7.87
C ASN A 71 -12.52 -10.33 7.48
N LYS A 72 -13.64 -9.71 7.87
CA LYS A 72 -14.97 -10.13 7.40
C LYS A 72 -15.19 -9.75 5.93
N LEU A 73 -14.69 -8.60 5.49
CA LEU A 73 -14.74 -8.19 4.08
C LEU A 73 -13.89 -9.12 3.20
N ASP A 74 -12.74 -9.57 3.68
CA ASP A 74 -11.91 -10.59 3.04
C ASP A 74 -12.65 -11.94 2.92
N ALA A 75 -13.29 -12.39 4.00
CA ALA A 75 -14.12 -13.60 3.98
C ALA A 75 -15.29 -13.51 2.97
N LYS A 76 -15.86 -12.32 2.78
CA LYS A 76 -16.88 -12.02 1.76
C LYS A 76 -16.30 -11.78 0.36
N LYS A 77 -14.98 -11.90 0.17
CA LYS A 77 -14.25 -11.62 -1.08
C LYS A 77 -14.45 -10.19 -1.61
N LYS A 78 -14.80 -9.24 -0.74
CA LYS A 78 -14.92 -7.81 -1.08
C LYS A 78 -13.55 -7.13 -1.17
N ILE A 79 -12.57 -7.64 -0.43
CA ILE A 79 -11.15 -7.27 -0.54
C ILE A 79 -10.32 -8.56 -0.54
N ASN A 80 -9.05 -8.48 -0.92
CA ASN A 80 -8.13 -9.61 -0.87
C ASN A 80 -6.90 -9.26 -0.03
N VAL A 81 -6.91 -9.69 1.24
CA VAL A 81 -5.84 -9.38 2.19
C VAL A 81 -4.51 -10.01 1.77
N SER A 82 -4.52 -11.21 1.20
CA SER A 82 -3.30 -11.90 0.76
C SER A 82 -2.52 -11.12 -0.32
N ARG A 83 -3.24 -10.50 -1.27
CA ARG A 83 -2.63 -9.63 -2.30
C ARG A 83 -2.03 -8.38 -1.66
N ILE A 84 -2.77 -7.77 -0.73
CA ILE A 84 -2.34 -6.55 -0.04
C ILE A 84 -1.12 -6.81 0.85
N ASP A 85 -1.06 -7.96 1.52
CA ASP A 85 0.08 -8.40 2.34
C ASP A 85 1.37 -8.46 1.51
N LYS A 86 1.31 -9.02 0.29
CA LYS A 86 2.45 -9.03 -0.65
C LYS A 86 2.87 -7.62 -1.08
N ILE A 87 1.91 -6.74 -1.36
CA ILE A 87 2.18 -5.35 -1.78
C ILE A 87 2.91 -4.59 -0.66
N PHE A 88 2.41 -4.65 0.57
CA PHE A 88 3.05 -4.01 1.71
C PHE A 88 4.43 -4.58 2.01
N LYS A 89 4.67 -5.87 1.79
CA LYS A 89 6.02 -6.42 1.93
C LYS A 89 6.97 -5.95 0.84
N THR A 90 6.46 -5.81 -0.39
CA THR A 90 7.26 -5.35 -1.53
C THR A 90 7.67 -3.89 -1.35
N VAL A 91 6.78 -3.08 -0.81
CA VAL A 91 6.97 -1.64 -0.57
C VAL A 91 6.64 -1.33 0.90
N GLU A 92 7.60 -1.61 1.77
CA GLU A 92 7.43 -1.45 3.22
C GLU A 92 7.38 0.03 3.64
N VAL A 93 8.16 0.88 2.98
CA VAL A 93 8.29 2.30 3.32
C VAL A 93 8.13 3.16 2.06
N VAL A 94 7.36 4.24 2.18
CA VAL A 94 7.11 5.20 1.11
C VAL A 94 7.23 6.65 1.60
N PRO A 95 7.63 7.59 0.73
CA PRO A 95 7.59 9.02 1.06
C PRO A 95 6.17 9.51 1.30
N LEU A 96 5.96 10.15 2.45
CA LEU A 96 4.71 10.81 2.77
C LEU A 96 4.71 12.25 2.26
N TYR A 97 5.65 13.06 2.74
CA TYR A 97 5.85 14.45 2.32
C TYR A 97 7.24 14.94 2.73
N GLY A 98 8.00 15.52 1.80
CA GLY A 98 9.39 15.91 2.06
C GLY A 98 10.25 14.70 2.45
N ASP A 99 10.98 14.82 3.55
CA ASP A 99 11.79 13.76 4.17
C ASP A 99 10.97 12.79 5.02
N MET A 100 9.74 13.16 5.41
CA MET A 100 8.87 12.32 6.22
C MET A 100 8.44 11.07 5.44
N GLN A 101 8.74 9.90 6.02
CA GLN A 101 8.39 8.59 5.50
C GLN A 101 7.21 7.99 6.25
N ILE A 102 6.55 7.02 5.64
CA ILE A 102 5.53 6.21 6.30
C ILE A 102 5.66 4.75 5.90
N ALA A 103 5.42 3.85 6.85
CA ALA A 103 5.22 2.43 6.58
C ALA A 103 3.71 2.14 6.51
N PRO A 104 3.13 1.91 5.32
CA PRO A 104 1.68 1.77 5.16
C PRO A 104 1.08 0.63 5.99
N PHE A 105 1.83 -0.46 6.22
CA PHE A 105 1.38 -1.56 7.07
C PHE A 105 1.16 -1.14 8.54
N ASN A 106 1.77 -0.06 9.02
CA ASN A 106 1.51 0.45 10.37
C ASN A 106 0.07 0.95 10.56
N TYR A 107 -0.63 1.32 9.48
CA TYR A 107 -2.06 1.61 9.54
C TYR A 107 -2.87 0.38 9.95
N ILE A 108 -2.47 -0.80 9.49
CA ILE A 108 -3.11 -2.08 9.79
C ILE A 108 -2.74 -2.55 11.19
N LYS A 109 -1.46 -2.49 11.58
CA LYS A 109 -1.03 -2.88 12.94
C LYS A 109 -1.73 -2.11 14.06
N LYS A 110 -2.14 -0.86 13.78
CA LYS A 110 -2.85 0.02 14.73
C LYS A 110 -4.37 -0.07 14.61
N SER A 111 -4.89 -0.94 13.74
CA SER A 111 -6.32 -1.09 13.55
C SER A 111 -6.95 -1.94 14.66
N PRO A 112 -8.23 -1.70 15.02
CA PRO A 112 -8.86 -2.37 16.15
C PRO A 112 -9.03 -3.88 15.96
N ASN A 113 -9.16 -4.36 14.72
CA ASN A 113 -9.36 -5.79 14.42
C ASN A 113 -8.10 -6.45 13.83
N PHE A 114 -6.91 -5.94 14.15
CA PHE A 114 -5.67 -6.50 13.65
C PHE A 114 -5.47 -7.95 14.13
N ASP A 115 -5.25 -8.86 13.18
CA ASP A 115 -4.92 -10.26 13.41
C ASP A 115 -3.63 -10.60 12.65
N PRO A 116 -2.50 -10.82 13.34
CA PRO A 116 -1.22 -11.14 12.72
C PRO A 116 -1.27 -12.37 11.79
N SER A 117 -2.15 -13.34 12.07
CA SER A 117 -2.26 -14.58 11.29
C SER A 117 -2.76 -14.34 9.86
N LYS A 118 -3.46 -13.22 9.63
CA LYS A 118 -3.96 -12.79 8.31
C LYS A 118 -2.90 -12.09 7.47
N TRP A 119 -1.79 -11.69 8.07
CA TRP A 119 -0.71 -10.94 7.44
C TRP A 119 0.64 -11.66 7.62
N PRO A 120 0.77 -12.93 7.20
CA PRO A 120 1.96 -13.73 7.50
C PRO A 120 3.23 -13.15 6.86
N ILE A 121 3.14 -12.55 5.67
CA ILE A 121 4.32 -12.06 4.94
C ILE A 121 4.86 -10.79 5.60
N CYS A 122 3.98 -9.84 5.93
CA CYS A 122 4.40 -8.61 6.60
C CYS A 122 4.80 -8.80 8.07
N ASN A 123 4.36 -9.88 8.73
CA ASN A 123 4.77 -10.21 10.10
C ASN A 123 6.00 -11.12 10.17
N ASP A 124 6.40 -11.74 9.06
CA ASP A 124 7.61 -12.55 9.01
C ASP A 124 8.86 -11.65 8.93
N ALA A 125 9.64 -11.67 10.02
CA ALA A 125 10.89 -10.94 10.14
C ALA A 125 12.03 -11.58 9.32
N SER A 126 11.89 -12.85 8.90
CA SER A 126 12.90 -13.55 8.10
C SER A 126 12.82 -13.20 6.62
N THR A 127 11.63 -12.80 6.14
CA THR A 127 11.45 -12.30 4.78
C THR A 127 11.99 -10.86 4.71
N SER A 128 13.12 -10.65 4.03
CA SER A 128 13.63 -9.30 3.74
C SER A 128 12.81 -8.66 2.62
N SER A 129 12.46 -7.37 2.74
CA SER A 129 11.80 -6.66 1.65
C SER A 129 12.76 -6.41 0.50
N LEU A 130 12.21 -6.40 -0.72
CA LEU A 130 12.99 -6.08 -1.93
C LEU A 130 13.55 -4.66 -1.88
N GLN A 131 12.88 -3.72 -1.19
CA GLN A 131 13.40 -2.37 -0.93
C GLN A 131 14.69 -2.37 -0.10
N GLY A 132 14.86 -3.34 0.81
CA GLY A 132 16.03 -3.41 1.69
C GLY A 132 17.21 -4.20 1.13
N ASN A 133 16.99 -5.06 0.13
CA ASN A 133 18.03 -5.97 -0.37
C ASN A 133 18.55 -5.58 -1.76
N LEU A 134 19.36 -4.52 -1.80
CA LEU A 134 19.93 -3.98 -3.03
C LEU A 134 20.76 -5.03 -3.81
N LEU A 135 21.50 -5.89 -3.11
CA LEU A 135 22.38 -6.87 -3.73
C LEU A 135 21.61 -7.86 -4.60
N MET A 136 20.38 -8.25 -4.21
CA MET A 136 19.54 -9.12 -5.02
C MET A 136 18.94 -8.43 -6.25
N GLN A 137 18.80 -7.10 -6.22
CA GLN A 137 18.18 -6.33 -7.32
C GLN A 137 19.20 -5.87 -8.38
N LEU A 138 20.47 -5.67 -7.98
CA LEU A 138 21.50 -5.14 -8.87
C LEU A 138 21.72 -5.92 -10.18
N PRO A 139 21.73 -7.27 -10.20
CA PRO A 139 21.94 -8.02 -11.44
C PRO A 139 20.86 -7.73 -12.50
N GLU A 140 19.60 -7.74 -12.10
CA GLU A 140 18.45 -7.50 -12.99
C GLU A 140 18.47 -6.06 -13.53
N ILE A 141 18.74 -5.07 -12.67
CA ILE A 141 18.85 -3.66 -13.08
C ILE A 141 19.95 -3.47 -14.14
N ARG A 142 21.10 -4.13 -13.98
CA ARG A 142 22.22 -4.03 -14.93
C ARG A 142 21.86 -4.66 -16.27
N GLU A 143 21.24 -5.84 -16.25
CA GLU A 143 20.82 -6.52 -17.46
C GLU A 143 19.78 -5.72 -18.25
N GLU A 144 18.76 -5.16 -17.56
CA GLU A 144 17.76 -4.29 -18.19
C GLU A 144 18.38 -3.04 -18.78
N HIS A 145 19.31 -2.41 -18.05
CA HIS A 145 20.03 -1.22 -18.53
C HIS A 145 20.84 -1.53 -19.81
N GLU A 146 21.63 -2.60 -19.81
CA GLU A 146 22.42 -3.00 -20.98
C GLU A 146 21.53 -3.27 -22.19
N ARG A 147 20.45 -4.04 -22.01
CA ARG A 147 19.50 -4.37 -23.07
C ARG A 147 18.84 -3.12 -23.67
N PHE A 148 18.28 -2.27 -22.81
CA PHE A 148 17.55 -1.08 -23.25
C PHE A 148 18.46 -0.08 -23.97
N ILE A 149 19.63 0.20 -23.42
CA ILE A 149 20.57 1.16 -24.01
C ILE A 149 21.14 0.65 -25.34
N ALA A 150 21.46 -0.65 -25.43
CA ALA A 150 21.93 -1.25 -26.67
C ALA A 150 20.91 -1.13 -27.81
N ASP A 151 19.63 -1.35 -27.51
CA ASP A 151 18.55 -1.19 -28.48
C ASP A 151 18.32 0.28 -28.84
N LEU A 152 18.28 1.18 -27.85
CA LEU A 152 18.10 2.62 -28.08
C LEU A 152 19.22 3.21 -28.95
N ALA A 153 20.47 2.81 -28.71
CA ALA A 153 21.63 3.27 -29.46
C ALA A 153 21.55 2.93 -30.96
N ARG A 154 20.91 1.82 -31.34
CA ARG A 154 20.70 1.45 -32.75
C ARG A 154 19.84 2.46 -33.50
N TYR A 155 18.83 3.02 -32.85
CA TYR A 155 17.93 4.01 -33.45
C TYR A 155 18.47 5.46 -33.41
N THR A 156 19.55 5.71 -32.66
CA THR A 156 20.10 7.06 -32.48
C THR A 156 21.38 7.28 -33.29
N ASN A 157 22.09 6.21 -33.64
CA ASN A 157 23.34 6.24 -34.42
C ASN A 157 23.13 5.97 -35.92
N GLU A 158 21.88 5.83 -36.39
CA GLU A 158 21.47 5.97 -37.79
C GLU A 158 21.03 7.41 -38.08
#